data_AF-A0A4U6UF85-F1
#
_entry.id   AF-A0A4U6UF85-F1
#
_cell.length_a   1.000
_cell.length_b   1.000
_cell.length_c   1.000
_cell.angle_alpha   90.00
_cell.angle_beta   90.00
_cell.angle_gamma   90.00
#
_symmetry.space_group_name_H-M   'P 1'
#
loop_
_entity.id
_entity.type
_entity.pdbx_description
1 polymer ?
#
loop_
_entity_poly.entity_id
_entity_poly.type
_entity_poly.pdbx_seq_one_letter_code
_entity_poly.pdbx_strand_id
1 'polypeptide(L)'
;MTIDDYSCIFCNNVDDETIEHLFFIIAKPFFMEIIILMSWSIWIVKNNFIFTQQQLSTTAALTNFKHEFAMVIRRAKSKYFPSILEWQDLYL
;
A
#
# COMPACT_ATOMS: atom_id res chain seq x y z
N MET A 1 5.82 6.16 23.26
CA MET A 1 5.15 5.27 22.30
C MET A 1 3.84 5.96 21.97
N THR A 2 3.84 6.76 20.91
CA THR A 2 2.59 7.33 20.38
C THR A 2 1.75 6.14 19.93
N ILE A 3 0.54 6.03 20.44
CA ILE A 3 -0.42 5.07 19.89
C ILE A 3 -0.67 5.61 18.48
N ASP A 4 -0.24 4.84 17.48
CA ASP A 4 -0.50 5.17 16.09
C ASP A 4 -2.03 5.32 15.96
N ASP A 5 -2.49 6.39 15.33
CA ASP A 5 -3.90 6.48 15.00
C ASP A 5 -4.23 5.26 14.12
N TYR A 6 -5.40 4.65 14.31
CA TYR A 6 -5.81 3.53 13.49
C TYR A 6 -6.30 4.01 12.12
N SER A 7 -5.92 5.21 11.64
CA SER A 7 -6.44 5.73 10.38
C SER A 7 -5.94 4.92 9.20
N CYS A 8 -6.81 4.79 8.21
CA CYS A 8 -6.47 4.16 6.96
C CYS A 8 -5.46 4.99 6.17
N ILE A 9 -4.29 4.41 5.89
CA ILE A 9 -3.24 5.05 5.08
C ILE A 9 -3.59 5.21 3.59
N PHE A 10 -4.58 4.47 3.10
CA PHE A 10 -5.03 4.55 1.70
C PHE A 10 -6.15 5.57 1.50
N CYS A 11 -6.80 6.02 2.57
CA CYS A 11 -7.96 6.88 2.51
C CYS A 11 -7.58 8.29 3.00
N ASN A 12 -8.14 9.32 2.36
CA ASN A 12 -7.94 10.72 2.78
C ASN A 12 -8.84 11.13 3.96
N ASN A 13 -9.74 10.25 4.39
CA ASN A 13 -10.66 10.47 5.50
C ASN A 13 -10.08 9.87 6.78
N VAL A 14 -10.45 10.44 7.93
CA VAL A 14 -10.12 9.94 9.29
C VAL A 14 -10.93 8.67 9.61
N ASP A 15 -11.07 7.77 8.64
CA ASP A 15 -11.76 6.50 8.80
C ASP A 15 -10.79 5.53 9.47
N ASP A 16 -11.22 4.95 10.59
CA ASP A 16 -10.47 3.90 11.26
C ASP A 16 -10.35 2.67 10.33
N GLU A 17 -9.15 2.08 10.29
CA GLU A 17 -8.84 0.85 9.58
C GLU A 17 -9.44 -0.33 10.34
N THR A 18 -10.52 -0.89 9.80
CA THR A 18 -11.08 -2.16 10.26
C THR A 18 -10.72 -3.29 9.31
N ILE A 19 -10.95 -4.54 9.73
CA ILE A 19 -10.77 -5.70 8.87
C ILE A 19 -11.66 -5.60 7.62
N GLU A 20 -12.91 -5.16 7.79
CA GLU A 20 -13.87 -4.97 6.70
C GLU A 20 -13.41 -3.85 5.74
N HIS A 21 -12.84 -2.77 6.28
CA HIS A 21 -12.29 -1.68 5.48
C HIS A 21 -11.13 -2.18 4.60
N LEU A 22 -10.18 -2.90 5.18
CA LEU A 22 -9.08 -3.51 4.44
C LEU A 22 -9.58 -4.44 3.33
N PHE A 23 -10.52 -5.33 3.66
CA PHE A 23 -11.09 -6.26 2.68
C PHE A 23 -11.77 -5.52 1.53
N PHE A 24 -12.51 -4.45 1.82
CA PHE A 24 -13.16 -3.65 0.79
C PHE A 24 -12.15 -3.01 -0.17
N ILE A 25 -11.06 -2.43 0.36
CA ILE A 25 -10.00 -1.81 -0.46
C ILE A 25 -9.35 -2.84 -1.37
N ILE A 26 -8.98 -4.02 -0.84
CA ILE A 26 -8.14 -4.97 -1.58
C ILE A 26 -8.92 -6.00 -2.39
N ALA A 27 -10.25 -6.08 -2.29
CA ALA A 27 -11.09 -7.08 -2.97
C ALA A 27 -11.15 -6.90 -4.50
N LYS A 28 -10.00 -7.01 -5.16
CA LYS A 28 -9.80 -6.93 -6.61
C LYS A 28 -9.12 -8.23 -7.10
N PRO A 29 -9.15 -8.52 -8.41
CA PRO A 29 -8.53 -9.73 -8.96
C PRO A 29 -7.01 -9.87 -8.76
N PHE A 30 -6.35 -8.82 -8.25
CA PHE A 30 -4.91 -8.70 -8.01
C PHE A 30 -4.57 -8.38 -6.53
N PHE A 31 -5.44 -8.79 -5.60
CA PHE A 31 -5.27 -8.52 -4.17
C PHE A 31 -3.94 -9.07 -3.60
N MET A 32 -3.47 -10.20 -4.14
CA MET A 32 -2.20 -10.81 -3.73
C MET A 32 -1.01 -9.91 -4.05
N GLU A 33 -1.01 -9.28 -5.22
CA GLU A 33 0.00 -8.32 -5.63
C GLU A 33 0.03 -7.11 -4.69
N ILE A 34 -1.13 -6.63 -4.24
CA ILE A 34 -1.22 -5.55 -3.24
C ILE A 34 -0.53 -5.99 -1.93
N ILE A 35 -0.87 -7.17 -1.40
CA ILE A 35 -0.32 -7.69 -0.13
C ILE A 35 1.20 -7.90 -0.22
N ILE A 36 1.66 -8.49 -1.32
CA ILE A 36 3.09 -8.78 -1.53
C ILE A 36 3.88 -7.47 -1.60
N LEU A 37 3.41 -6.49 -2.37
CA LEU A 37 4.09 -5.21 -2.55
C LEU A 37 4.06 -4.36 -1.27
N MET A 38 2.97 -4.41 -0.49
CA MET A 38 2.92 -3.73 0.80
C MET A 38 3.89 -4.38 1.80
N SER A 39 3.94 -5.71 1.85
CA SER A 39 4.90 -6.45 2.68
C SER A 39 6.35 -6.12 2.31
N TRP A 40 6.64 -6.03 1.00
CA TRP A 40 7.93 -5.61 0.48
C TRP A 40 8.28 -4.16 0.89
N SER A 41 7.32 -3.25 0.81
CA SER A 41 7.51 -1.85 1.17
C SER A 41 7.79 -1.66 2.66
N ILE A 42 7.09 -2.41 3.52
CA ILE A 42 7.36 -2.46 4.97
C ILE A 42 8.77 -3.02 5.23
N TRP A 43 9.15 -4.08 4.53
CA TRP A 43 10.48 -4.67 4.64
C TRP A 43 11.60 -3.66 4.28
N ILE A 44 11.42 -2.88 3.20
CA ILE A 44 12.35 -1.80 2.84
C ILE A 44 12.49 -0.78 3.97
N VAL A 45 11.37 -0.27 4.50
CA VAL A 45 11.41 0.73 5.59
C VAL A 45 12.15 0.20 6.82
N LYS A 46 11.89 -1.05 7.21
CA LYS A 46 12.59 -1.69 8.33
C LYS A 46 14.09 -1.85 8.08
N ASN A 47 14.49 -2.21 6.87
CA ASN A 47 15.89 -2.32 6.51
C ASN A 47 16.59 -0.97 6.46
N ASN A 48 15.93 0.06 5.94
CA ASN A 48 16.48 1.41 5.92
C ASN A 48 16.71 1.93 7.35
N PHE A 49 15.83 1.60 8.30
CA PHE A 49 16.06 1.91 9.71
C PHE A 49 17.35 1.25 10.23
N ILE A 50 17.59 -0.02 9.90
CA ILE A 50 18.79 -0.76 10.35
C ILE A 50 20.07 -0.25 9.68
N PHE A 51 20.06 -0.08 8.35
CA PHE A 51 21.28 0.16 7.56
C PHE A 51 21.59 1.63 7.33
N THR A 52 20.57 2.50 7.32
CA THR A 52 20.70 3.93 7.00
C THR A 52 20.23 4.86 8.11
N GLN A 53 19.76 4.30 9.24
CA GLN A 53 19.22 5.04 10.40
C GLN A 53 18.05 5.97 10.05
N GLN A 54 17.31 5.66 8.98
CA GLN A 54 16.09 6.38 8.62
C GLN A 54 14.96 6.05 9.61
N GLN A 55 14.16 7.04 10.00
CA GLN A 55 13.03 6.82 10.91
C GLN A 55 11.95 5.93 10.27
N LEU A 56 11.39 5.01 11.07
CA LEU A 56 10.25 4.20 10.67
C LEU A 56 9.02 5.10 10.43
N SER A 57 8.39 4.97 9.27
CA SER A 57 7.22 5.77 8.88
C SER A 57 6.29 4.95 8.00
N THR A 58 5.01 4.96 8.33
CA THR A 58 3.94 4.38 7.51
C THR A 58 3.82 5.11 6.17
N THR A 59 3.94 6.44 6.16
CA THR A 59 3.99 7.26 4.93
C THR A 59 5.14 6.85 4.01
N ALA A 60 6.32 6.54 4.57
CA ALA A 60 7.44 6.05 3.79
C ALA A 60 7.14 4.67 3.16
N ALA A 61 6.48 3.78 3.90
CA ALA A 61 6.05 2.49 3.36
C ALA A 61 5.03 2.66 2.23
N LEU A 62 4.03 3.54 2.39
CA LEU A 62 3.08 3.85 1.32
C LEU A 62 3.76 4.45 0.09
N THR A 63 4.76 5.31 0.29
CA THR A 63 5.52 5.92 -0.82
C THR A 63 6.26 4.86 -1.62
N ASN A 64 6.95 3.94 -0.92
CA ASN A 64 7.61 2.79 -1.56
C ASN A 64 6.59 1.90 -2.29
N PHE A 65 5.43 1.65 -1.66
CA PHE A 65 4.36 0.87 -2.26
C PHE A 65 3.85 1.49 -3.57
N LYS A 66 3.54 2.79 -3.57
CA LYS A 66 3.08 3.53 -4.77
C LYS A 66 4.09 3.40 -5.91
N HIS A 67 5.38 3.53 -5.59
CA HIS A 67 6.45 3.39 -6.56
C HIS A 67 6.50 1.99 -7.18
N GLU A 68 6.55 0.95 -6.34
CA GLU A 68 6.64 -0.44 -6.79
C GLU A 68 5.37 -0.90 -7.53
N PHE A 69 4.20 -0.49 -7.05
CA PHE A 69 2.92 -0.78 -7.69
C PHE A 69 2.86 -0.19 -9.11
N ALA A 70 3.27 1.06 -9.30
CA ALA A 70 3.35 1.68 -10.61
C ALA A 70 4.28 0.94 -11.59
N MET A 71 5.36 0.33 -11.08
CA MET A 71 6.26 -0.49 -11.91
C MET A 71 5.66 -1.85 -12.28
N VAL A 72 4.98 -2.51 -11.34
CA VAL A 72 4.37 -3.84 -11.56
C VAL A 72 3.18 -3.76 -12.51
N ILE A 73 2.35 -2.71 -12.41
CA ILE A 73 1.20 -2.51 -13.31
C ILE A 73 1.62 -2.46 -14.78
N ARG A 74 2.77 -1.83 -15.10
CA ARG A 74 3.28 -1.76 -16.48
C ARG A 74 3.52 -3.14 -17.10
N ARG A 75 3.64 -4.19 -16.27
CA ARG A 75 3.85 -5.59 -16.69
C ARG A 75 2.59 -6.46 -16.52
N ALA A 76 1.48 -5.88 -16.03
CA ALA A 76 0.24 -6.62 -15.81
C ALA A 76 -0.42 -7.02 -17.14
N LYS A 77 -1.14 -8.15 -17.13
CA LYS A 77 -1.93 -8.57 -18.30
C LYS A 77 -3.03 -7.56 -18.57
N SER A 78 -3.29 -7.28 -19.85
CA SER A 78 -4.21 -6.22 -20.27
C SER A 78 -5.61 -6.31 -19.68
N LYS A 79 -6.10 -7.54 -19.43
CA LYS A 79 -7.40 -7.80 -18.80
C LYS A 79 -7.57 -7.21 -17.39
N TYR A 80 -6.48 -6.90 -16.68
CA TYR A 80 -6.54 -6.32 -15.34
C TYR A 80 -6.51 -4.79 -15.35
N PHE A 81 -6.13 -4.15 -16.45
CA PHE A 81 -5.97 -2.69 -16.51
C PHE A 81 -7.20 -1.90 -16.07
N PRO A 82 -8.44 -2.25 -16.48
CA PRO A 82 -9.61 -1.49 -16.04
C PRO A 82 -9.74 -1.45 -14.52
N SER A 83 -9.63 -2.59 -13.84
CA SER A 83 -9.72 -2.69 -12.39
C SER A 83 -8.53 -2.06 -11.67
N ILE A 84 -7.34 -2.09 -12.28
CA ILE A 84 -6.13 -1.47 -11.74
C ILE A 84 -6.25 0.06 -11.77
N LEU A 85 -6.68 0.62 -12.90
CA LEU A 85 -6.83 2.08 -13.07
C LEU A 85 -7.90 2.62 -12.12
N GLU A 86 -9.05 1.94 -12.04
CA GLU A 86 -10.11 2.28 -11.07
C GLU A 86 -9.60 2.29 -9.64
N TRP A 87 -8.81 1.27 -9.25
CA TRP A 87 -8.27 1.19 -7.89
C TRP A 87 -7.21 2.26 -7.63
N GLN A 88 -6.36 2.56 -8.61
CA GLN A 88 -5.35 3.59 -8.50
C GLN A 88 -5.99 4.97 -8.28
N ASP A 89 -7.00 5.32 -9.07
CA ASP A 89 -7.69 6.61 -8.97
C ASP A 89 -8.38 6.81 -7.59
N LEU A 90 -8.77 5.72 -6.93
CA LEU A 90 -9.42 5.75 -5.62
C LEU A 90 -8.43 5.83 -4.44
N TYR A 91 -7.26 5.21 -4.53
CA TYR A 91 -6.42 4.92 -3.36
C TYR A 91 -4.94 5.35 -3.49
N LEU A 92 -4.44 5.75 -4.67
CA LEU A 92 -3.02 6.08 -4.89
C LEU A 92 -2.79 7.45 -5.55
#